data_AF-A0A2G8YD90-F1
#
_entry.id   AF-A0A2G8YD90-F1
#
_cell.length_a   1.000
_cell.length_b   1.000
_cell.length_c   1.000
_cell.angle_alpha   90.00
_cell.angle_beta   90.00
_cell.angle_gamma   90.00
#
_symmetry.space_group_name_H-M   'P 1'
#
loop_
_entity.id
_entity.type
_entity.pdbx_description
1 polymer ?
#
loop_
_entity_poly.entity_id
_entity_poly.type
_entity_poly.pdbx_seq_one_letter_code
_entity_poly.pdbx_strand_id
1 'polypeptide(L)'
;LALQLHPDKNRAPHAEEAFKKVSKVSQCLLDPEKRSRYDQHGEEEAANGGTRVRYRQEEGITPEELFQAFFGFTMGDPGRGRGQTRYYYQRRPQRGNGEEHGGGLYYLLQILPMAIMFLIMFVGNFFPHSGTQPTAPYSFLQTSDYPVHRLTRYHSVRFYVSPYFRRDYPDESEKLRDLEMAIELKFYHSKCQKEKEDLSRQLNVAHYYRASEAKVREILDRPRPHCQIYDSLWSQRTRRS
;
A
#
# COMPACT_ATOMS: atom_id res chain seq x y z
N LEU A 1 12.88 -6.00 9.56
CA LEU A 1 12.92 -6.91 10.73
C LEU A 1 11.68 -7.80 10.84
N ALA A 2 10.45 -7.29 10.67
CA ALA A 2 9.22 -8.11 10.70
C ALA A 2 9.18 -9.25 9.65
N LEU A 3 9.75 -9.04 8.46
CA LEU A 3 9.89 -10.07 7.42
C LEU A 3 10.97 -11.13 7.68
N GLN A 4 11.87 -10.92 8.66
CA GLN A 4 12.98 -11.83 9.00
C GLN A 4 12.68 -12.74 10.21
N LEU A 5 11.57 -12.49 10.92
CA LEU A 5 11.18 -13.21 12.14
C LEU A 5 9.85 -13.97 11.99
N HIS A 6 9.38 -14.17 10.76
CA HIS A 6 8.20 -14.99 10.53
C HIS A 6 8.50 -16.44 10.99
N PRO A 7 7.65 -17.05 11.83
CA PRO A 7 7.90 -18.37 12.42
C PRO A 7 8.03 -19.48 11.36
N ASP A 8 7.52 -19.21 10.15
CA ASP A 8 7.63 -20.10 8.99
C ASP A 8 9.03 -20.10 8.32
N LYS A 9 9.87 -19.09 8.60
CA LYS A 9 11.21 -18.95 7.99
C LYS A 9 12.37 -19.03 8.97
N ASN A 10 12.13 -19.02 10.28
CA ASN A 10 13.20 -19.04 11.28
C ASN A 10 12.91 -20.05 12.40
N ARG A 11 13.52 -21.24 12.29
CA ARG A 11 13.43 -22.35 13.28
C ARG A 11 14.57 -22.33 14.30
N ALA A 12 15.12 -21.15 14.60
CA ALA A 12 16.14 -21.02 15.63
C ALA A 12 15.52 -21.19 17.03
N PRO A 13 16.18 -21.91 17.96
CA PRO A 13 15.77 -21.89 19.36
C PRO A 13 15.79 -20.44 19.87
N HIS A 14 14.75 -20.03 20.60
CA HIS A 14 14.49 -18.65 21.08
C HIS A 14 13.91 -17.64 20.05
N ALA A 15 13.56 -18.04 18.82
CA ALA A 15 12.90 -17.16 17.85
C ALA A 15 11.53 -16.62 18.34
N GLU A 16 10.81 -17.41 19.13
CA GLU A 16 9.51 -17.03 19.69
C GLU A 16 9.63 -15.92 20.74
N GLU A 17 10.69 -15.93 21.56
CA GLU A 17 10.95 -14.88 22.54
C GLU A 17 11.36 -13.57 21.86
N ALA A 18 12.17 -13.65 20.80
CA ALA A 18 12.53 -12.50 19.99
C ALA A 18 11.29 -11.90 19.29
N PHE A 19 10.40 -12.73 18.75
CA PHE A 19 9.15 -12.29 18.14
C PHE A 19 8.22 -11.60 19.14
N LYS A 20 8.09 -12.15 20.35
CA LYS A 20 7.29 -11.55 21.44
C LYS A 20 7.84 -10.17 21.84
N LYS A 21 9.16 -10.04 21.97
CA LYS A 21 9.82 -8.76 22.29
C LYS A 21 9.63 -7.73 21.19
N VAL A 22 9.83 -8.11 19.92
CA VAL A 22 9.65 -7.21 18.78
C VAL A 22 8.18 -6.78 18.64
N SER A 23 7.23 -7.68 18.86
CA SER A 23 5.80 -7.35 18.82
C SER A 23 5.40 -6.38 19.93
N LYS A 24 5.90 -6.59 21.16
CA LYS A 24 5.70 -5.68 22.30
C LYS A 24 6.23 -4.28 22.01
N VAL A 25 7.47 -4.18 21.51
CA VAL A 25 8.09 -2.90 21.15
C VAL A 25 7.32 -2.22 20.02
N SER A 26 6.89 -2.97 19.00
CA SER A 26 6.15 -2.40 17.88
C SER A 26 4.79 -1.85 18.32
N GLN A 27 4.09 -2.51 19.23
CA GLN A 27 2.82 -2.01 19.79
C GLN A 27 3.02 -0.74 20.63
N CYS A 28 4.14 -0.60 21.33
CA CYS A 28 4.48 0.62 22.05
C CYS A 28 4.90 1.77 21.11
N LEU A 29 5.62 1.47 20.03
CA LEU A 29 6.11 2.49 19.08
C LEU A 29 5.04 2.98 18.08
N LEU A 30 4.01 2.17 17.81
CA LEU A 30 2.90 2.53 16.92
C LEU A 30 1.88 3.48 17.59
N ASP A 31 1.85 3.53 18.92
CA ASP A 31 0.95 4.38 19.69
C ASP A 31 1.74 5.52 20.37
N PRO A 32 1.53 6.79 19.96
CA PRO A 32 2.30 7.92 20.46
C PRO A 32 2.15 8.14 21.98
N GLU A 33 1.01 7.78 22.58
CA GLU A 33 0.83 7.91 24.03
C GLU A 33 1.58 6.82 24.81
N LYS A 34 1.62 5.59 24.27
CA LYS A 34 2.39 4.50 24.89
C LYS A 34 3.89 4.73 24.76
N ARG A 35 4.33 5.25 23.62
CA ARG A 35 5.71 5.70 23.42
C ARG A 35 6.09 6.79 24.41
N SER A 36 5.27 7.83 24.57
CA SER A 36 5.56 8.91 25.52
C SER A 36 5.65 8.43 26.97
N ARG A 37 4.81 7.48 27.39
CA ARG A 37 4.87 6.89 28.74
C ARG A 37 6.13 6.03 28.93
N TYR A 38 6.49 5.24 27.92
CA TYR A 38 7.70 4.43 27.93
C TYR A 38 8.98 5.28 27.97
N ASP A 39 9.02 6.36 27.18
CA ASP A 39 10.14 7.28 27.10
C ASP A 39 10.35 8.07 28.42
N GLN A 40 9.28 8.27 29.21
CA GLN A 40 9.32 8.98 30.50
C GLN A 40 9.65 8.08 31.70
N HIS A 41 9.22 6.82 31.71
CA HIS A 41 9.26 5.96 32.91
C HIS A 41 10.02 4.64 32.74
N GLY A 42 10.48 4.28 31.54
CA GLY A 42 11.20 3.03 31.27
C GLY A 42 10.36 1.75 31.47
N GLU A 43 10.97 0.56 31.36
CA GLU A 43 10.27 -0.73 31.51
C GLU A 43 9.82 -1.04 32.96
N GLU A 44 10.28 -0.27 33.95
CA GLU A 44 10.27 -0.69 35.36
C GLU A 44 8.97 -0.38 36.13
N GLU A 45 8.10 0.49 35.62
CA GLU A 45 6.83 0.82 36.28
C GLU A 45 5.66 -0.13 35.93
N ALA A 46 5.82 -1.05 34.98
CA ALA A 46 4.75 -2.01 34.67
C ALA A 46 4.52 -3.05 35.81
N ALA A 47 5.46 -3.18 36.74
CA ALA A 47 5.43 -4.22 37.77
C ALA A 47 5.15 -3.72 39.19
N ASN A 48 5.38 -2.44 39.53
CA ASN A 48 5.36 -2.02 40.94
C ASN A 48 4.96 -0.56 41.14
N GLY A 49 3.69 -0.23 40.90
CA GLY A 49 3.14 1.10 41.13
C GLY A 49 1.63 1.06 41.31
N GLY A 50 1.19 0.98 42.56
CA GLY A 50 -0.21 0.85 42.95
C GLY A 50 -1.08 2.01 42.47
N THR A 51 -1.76 1.82 41.34
CA THR A 51 -3.08 2.39 41.08
C THR A 51 -3.90 1.27 40.46
N ARG A 52 -4.92 0.80 41.18
CA ARG A 52 -5.86 -0.22 40.71
C ARG A 52 -6.74 0.36 39.60
N VAL A 53 -6.17 0.61 38.43
CA VAL A 53 -6.93 0.53 37.19
C VAL A 53 -7.02 -0.95 36.89
N ARG A 54 -8.24 -1.49 36.97
CA ARG A 54 -8.53 -2.86 36.53
C ARG A 54 -7.97 -2.99 35.11
N TYR A 55 -6.87 -3.72 34.97
CA TYR A 55 -6.54 -4.40 33.73
C TYR A 55 -7.72 -5.32 33.44
N ARG A 56 -8.70 -4.79 32.68
CA ARG A 56 -9.67 -5.59 31.96
C ARG A 56 -8.86 -6.28 30.89
N GLN A 57 -8.46 -7.51 31.22
CA GLN A 57 -8.17 -8.57 30.29
C GLN A 57 -9.11 -8.45 29.08
N GLU A 58 -8.49 -8.24 27.92
CA GLU A 58 -8.98 -8.59 26.60
C GLU A 58 -10.48 -8.46 26.35
N GLU A 59 -10.90 -7.32 25.79
CA GLU A 59 -11.82 -7.38 24.66
C GLU A 59 -11.19 -6.51 23.57
N GLY A 60 -10.33 -7.13 22.77
CA GLY A 60 -10.09 -6.61 21.43
C GLY A 60 -11.45 -6.52 20.74
N ILE A 61 -11.64 -5.45 19.95
CA ILE A 61 -12.82 -5.25 19.11
C ILE A 61 -13.18 -6.61 18.51
N THR A 62 -14.34 -7.14 18.89
CA THR A 62 -14.74 -8.46 18.41
C THR A 62 -14.80 -8.40 16.89
N PRO A 63 -14.49 -9.48 16.16
CA PRO A 63 -14.65 -9.51 14.71
C PRO A 63 -16.06 -9.03 14.30
N GLU A 64 -17.06 -9.26 15.14
CA GLU A 64 -18.42 -8.75 15.02
C GLU A 64 -18.50 -7.22 15.12
N GLU A 65 -17.87 -6.58 16.12
CA GLU A 65 -17.81 -5.11 16.22
C GLU A 65 -16.98 -4.47 15.11
N LEU A 66 -15.88 -5.11 14.68
CA LEU A 66 -15.03 -4.62 13.59
C LEU A 66 -15.77 -4.68 12.25
N PHE A 67 -16.55 -5.75 12.03
CA PHE A 67 -17.41 -5.90 10.87
C PHE A 67 -18.55 -4.88 10.90
N GLN A 68 -19.16 -4.65 12.06
CA GLN A 68 -20.23 -3.68 12.24
C GLN A 68 -19.74 -2.23 12.05
N ALA A 69 -18.52 -1.91 12.50
CA ALA A 69 -17.86 -0.62 12.28
C ALA A 69 -17.42 -0.38 10.83
N PHE A 70 -17.07 -1.44 10.11
CA PHE A 70 -16.58 -1.34 8.72
C PHE A 70 -17.71 -1.37 7.68
N PHE A 71 -18.80 -2.09 7.94
CA PHE A 71 -19.88 -2.29 6.97
C PHE A 71 -21.16 -1.48 7.24
N GLY A 72 -21.36 -0.91 8.44
CA GLY A 72 -22.30 0.21 8.67
C GLY A 72 -23.72 0.08 8.09
N PHE A 73 -24.24 -1.14 7.85
CA PHE A 73 -25.58 -1.32 7.27
C PHE A 73 -26.66 -1.14 8.34
N THR A 74 -26.90 0.12 8.71
CA THR A 74 -28.18 0.55 9.26
C THR A 74 -29.19 0.61 8.12
N MET A 75 -29.85 -0.52 7.83
CA MET A 75 -31.10 -0.51 7.07
C MET A 75 -32.21 -1.03 7.97
N GLY A 76 -32.82 -0.10 8.71
CA GLY A 76 -34.19 -0.23 9.23
C GLY A 76 -34.34 -0.47 10.73
N ASP A 77 -34.12 0.55 11.56
CA ASP A 77 -35.06 0.83 12.66
C ASP A 77 -34.99 2.31 13.09
N PRO A 78 -35.96 3.16 12.71
CA PRO A 78 -36.03 4.53 13.16
C PRO A 78 -36.82 4.61 14.48
N GLY A 79 -36.14 4.38 15.60
CA GLY A 79 -36.72 4.80 16.88
C GLY A 79 -36.16 4.14 18.12
N ARG A 80 -35.07 4.67 18.66
CA ARG A 80 -34.98 5.03 20.09
C ARG A 80 -33.76 5.88 20.37
N GLY A 81 -34.04 7.12 20.75
CA GLY A 81 -33.06 8.10 21.18
C GLY A 81 -32.44 7.78 22.55
N ARG A 82 -31.31 8.47 22.77
CA ARG A 82 -30.52 8.61 24.00
C ARG A 82 -31.35 8.75 25.29
N GLY A 83 -30.85 8.17 26.38
CA GLY A 83 -31.25 8.55 27.74
C GLY A 83 -30.57 7.78 28.88
N GLN A 84 -29.46 8.34 29.40
CA GLN A 84 -28.99 8.41 30.80
C GLN A 84 -29.30 7.31 31.87
N THR A 85 -28.20 6.82 32.49
CA THR A 85 -27.93 6.54 33.93
C THR A 85 -29.00 5.89 34.83
N ARG A 86 -28.66 4.79 35.54
CA ARG A 86 -28.20 4.72 36.97
C ARG A 86 -28.23 3.27 37.54
N TYR A 87 -27.40 3.04 38.56
CA TYR A 87 -27.10 1.82 39.36
C TYR A 87 -28.27 0.92 39.83
N TYR A 88 -28.04 -0.39 39.96
CA TYR A 88 -27.98 -1.18 41.23
C TYR A 88 -27.72 -2.69 40.98
N TYR A 89 -27.18 -3.36 42.00
CA TYR A 89 -26.74 -4.76 42.06
C TYR A 89 -27.89 -5.80 42.04
N GLN A 90 -27.59 -6.97 41.46
CA GLN A 90 -27.89 -8.33 41.97
C GLN A 90 -29.16 -9.11 41.53
N ARG A 91 -28.89 -10.40 41.22
CA ARG A 91 -29.72 -11.64 41.22
C ARG A 91 -30.60 -12.00 39.98
N ARG A 92 -30.24 -13.13 39.36
CA ARG A 92 -31.12 -14.09 38.65
C ARG A 92 -32.07 -14.80 39.66
N PRO A 93 -33.14 -15.55 39.27
CA PRO A 93 -33.40 -16.20 37.96
C PRO A 93 -34.86 -16.19 37.43
N GLN A 94 -35.01 -16.75 36.21
CA GLN A 94 -36.03 -17.72 35.78
C GLN A 94 -37.06 -17.31 34.70
N ARG A 95 -36.94 -18.03 33.57
CA ARG A 95 -37.94 -18.47 32.56
C ARG A 95 -39.11 -17.55 32.19
N GLY A 96 -39.17 -17.28 30.88
CA GLY A 96 -40.40 -17.09 30.12
C GLY A 96 -40.07 -17.17 28.63
N ASN A 97 -40.57 -18.23 27.97
CA ASN A 97 -40.51 -18.42 26.52
C ASN A 97 -41.12 -17.23 25.78
N GLY A 98 -40.57 -16.96 24.59
CA GLY A 98 -41.29 -16.22 23.56
C GLY A 98 -40.36 -15.38 22.70
N GLU A 99 -39.79 -15.99 21.66
CA GLU A 99 -39.76 -15.46 20.29
C GLU A 99 -38.98 -16.47 19.44
N GLU A 100 -39.74 -17.35 18.79
CA GLU A 100 -39.26 -18.23 17.74
C GLU A 100 -38.74 -17.37 16.58
N HIS A 101 -37.44 -17.07 16.63
CA HIS A 101 -36.74 -16.50 15.49
C HIS A 101 -36.71 -17.55 14.38
N GLY A 102 -37.70 -17.45 13.48
CA GLY A 102 -37.68 -17.88 12.08
C GLY A 102 -37.48 -19.38 11.83
N GLY A 103 -38.13 -19.93 10.81
CA GLY A 103 -37.76 -21.23 10.26
C GLY A 103 -36.55 -21.09 9.33
N GLY A 104 -35.67 -22.09 9.23
CA GLY A 104 -34.32 -22.05 8.62
C GLY A 104 -34.08 -21.29 7.29
N LEU A 105 -35.12 -20.82 6.61
CA LEU A 105 -35.09 -19.74 5.63
C LEU A 105 -34.42 -18.43 6.11
N TYR A 106 -34.51 -18.02 7.38
CA TYR A 106 -33.81 -16.81 7.86
C TYR A 106 -32.29 -17.00 7.89
N TYR A 107 -31.81 -18.20 8.27
CA TYR A 107 -30.39 -18.54 8.16
C TYR A 107 -29.94 -18.55 6.69
N LEU A 108 -30.77 -19.03 5.77
CA LEU A 108 -30.48 -18.98 4.33
C LEU A 108 -30.39 -17.54 3.78
N LEU A 109 -31.28 -16.65 4.21
CA LEU A 109 -31.24 -15.23 3.86
C LEU A 109 -30.02 -14.50 4.46
N GLN A 110 -29.54 -14.94 5.63
CA GLN A 110 -28.37 -14.37 6.30
C GLN A 110 -27.04 -14.79 5.67
N ILE A 111 -26.93 -16.01 5.13
CA ILE A 111 -25.72 -16.47 4.43
C ILE A 111 -25.66 -16.00 2.97
N LEU A 112 -26.78 -15.60 2.38
CA LEU A 112 -26.88 -15.14 0.99
C LEU A 112 -25.93 -13.96 0.65
N PRO A 113 -25.81 -12.89 1.46
CA PRO A 113 -24.84 -11.82 1.18
C PRO A 113 -23.38 -12.26 1.28
N MET A 114 -23.05 -13.15 2.22
CA MET A 114 -21.71 -13.76 2.35
C MET A 114 -21.41 -14.66 1.13
N ALA A 115 -22.39 -15.44 0.69
CA ALA A 115 -22.27 -16.31 -0.47
C ALA A 115 -22.11 -15.51 -1.77
N ILE A 116 -22.84 -14.41 -1.96
CA ILE A 116 -22.72 -13.52 -3.12
C ILE A 116 -21.34 -12.85 -3.16
N MET A 117 -20.81 -12.38 -2.03
CA MET A 117 -19.46 -11.81 -1.97
C MET A 117 -18.40 -12.85 -2.33
N PHE A 118 -18.54 -14.08 -1.83
CA PHE A 118 -17.66 -15.18 -2.17
C PHE A 118 -17.76 -15.54 -3.67
N LEU A 119 -18.98 -15.54 -4.22
CA LEU A 119 -19.24 -15.78 -5.64
C LEU A 119 -18.61 -14.71 -6.52
N ILE A 120 -18.74 -13.42 -6.17
CA ILE A 120 -18.13 -12.31 -6.91
C ILE A 120 -16.60 -12.40 -6.86
N MET A 121 -16.02 -12.79 -5.73
CA MET A 121 -14.58 -12.97 -5.61
C MET A 121 -14.07 -14.17 -6.42
N PHE A 122 -14.84 -15.26 -6.49
CA PHE A 122 -14.51 -16.44 -7.29
C PHE A 122 -14.69 -16.19 -8.79
N VAL A 123 -15.78 -15.52 -9.17
CA VAL A 123 -16.14 -15.14 -10.54
C VAL A 123 -15.21 -14.06 -11.08
N GLY A 124 -14.85 -13.08 -10.26
CA GLY A 124 -13.91 -12.01 -10.62
C GLY A 124 -12.50 -12.51 -10.97
N ASN A 125 -12.14 -13.73 -10.55
CA ASN A 125 -10.91 -14.41 -10.96
C ASN A 125 -11.06 -15.23 -12.26
N PHE A 126 -12.27 -15.65 -12.62
CA PHE A 126 -12.52 -16.51 -13.79
C PHE A 126 -12.97 -15.73 -15.04
N PHE A 127 -13.46 -14.51 -14.87
CA PHE A 127 -13.70 -13.59 -15.98
C PHE A 127 -12.46 -12.71 -16.16
N PRO A 128 -11.57 -13.01 -17.13
CA PRO A 128 -10.60 -12.02 -17.56
C PRO A 128 -11.40 -10.79 -17.98
N HIS A 129 -11.09 -9.63 -17.40
CA HIS A 129 -11.64 -8.34 -17.78
C HIS A 129 -11.32 -8.10 -19.26
N SER A 130 -12.13 -8.64 -20.18
CA SER A 130 -12.00 -8.43 -21.63
C SER A 130 -12.50 -7.05 -22.06
N GLY A 131 -12.61 -6.11 -21.12
CA GLY A 131 -13.14 -4.76 -21.33
C GLY A 131 -12.45 -3.69 -20.51
N THR A 132 -11.30 -3.97 -19.86
CA THR A 132 -10.45 -2.88 -19.38
C THR A 132 -9.90 -2.16 -20.60
N GLN A 133 -10.39 -0.95 -20.84
CA GLN A 133 -9.70 0.04 -21.65
C GLN A 133 -8.21 0.01 -21.30
N PRO A 134 -7.30 0.09 -22.29
CA PRO A 134 -5.88 0.20 -22.00
C PRO A 134 -5.67 1.37 -21.03
N THR A 135 -5.21 1.06 -19.82
CA THR A 135 -5.05 2.03 -18.73
C THR A 135 -3.93 3.04 -19.02
N ALA A 136 -3.13 2.80 -20.06
CA ALA A 136 -2.06 3.69 -20.50
C ALA A 136 -2.29 4.12 -21.97
N PRO A 137 -2.14 5.40 -22.32
CA PRO A 137 -2.31 5.88 -23.69
C PRO A 137 -1.19 5.46 -24.65
N TYR A 138 -0.11 4.86 -24.15
CA TYR A 138 1.05 4.42 -24.94
C TYR A 138 1.79 3.26 -24.27
N SER A 139 2.68 2.63 -25.03
CA SER A 139 3.66 1.65 -24.55
C SER A 139 5.03 1.85 -25.21
N PHE A 140 6.12 1.36 -24.60
CA PHE A 140 7.46 1.39 -25.21
C PHE A 140 7.77 0.13 -26.02
N LEU A 141 6.92 -0.89 -25.93
CA LEU A 141 7.08 -2.17 -26.60
C LEU A 141 5.91 -2.37 -27.56
N GLN A 142 6.19 -2.92 -28.74
CA GLN A 142 5.13 -3.24 -29.68
C GLN A 142 4.33 -4.43 -29.15
N THR A 143 3.02 -4.26 -29.05
CA THR A 143 2.08 -5.33 -28.68
C THR A 143 0.85 -5.26 -29.59
N SER A 144 -0.05 -6.25 -29.46
CA SER A 144 -1.30 -6.27 -30.21
C SER A 144 -2.16 -5.03 -29.98
N ASP A 145 -2.13 -4.47 -28.76
CA ASP A 145 -2.91 -3.28 -28.38
C ASP A 145 -2.27 -1.97 -28.87
N TYR A 146 -0.96 -1.97 -29.11
CA TYR A 146 -0.18 -0.83 -29.57
C TYR A 146 0.62 -1.18 -30.84
N PRO A 147 -0.05 -1.36 -31.99
CA PRO A 147 0.61 -1.77 -33.22
C PRO A 147 1.33 -0.61 -33.94
N VAL A 148 0.89 0.64 -33.74
CA VAL A 148 1.38 1.82 -34.47
C VAL A 148 2.54 2.45 -33.70
N HIS A 149 3.69 2.63 -34.36
CA HIS A 149 4.83 3.34 -33.78
C HIS A 149 4.78 4.84 -34.08
N ARG A 150 5.24 5.65 -33.13
CA ARG A 150 5.44 7.09 -33.25
C ARG A 150 6.78 7.49 -32.61
N LEU A 151 7.24 8.68 -32.97
CA LEU A 151 8.45 9.32 -32.44
C LEU A 151 8.06 10.63 -31.76
N THR A 152 8.70 10.93 -30.63
CA THR A 152 8.53 12.22 -29.97
C THR A 152 9.21 13.34 -30.78
N ARG A 153 8.73 14.57 -30.62
CA ARG A 153 9.17 15.72 -31.44
C ARG A 153 10.64 16.12 -31.26
N TYR A 154 11.16 16.07 -30.03
CA TYR A 154 12.49 16.62 -29.73
C TYR A 154 13.57 15.57 -29.79
N HIS A 155 13.42 14.50 -29.00
CA HIS A 155 14.47 13.49 -28.84
C HIS A 155 14.21 12.21 -29.63
N SER A 156 13.19 12.19 -30.49
CA SER A 156 12.83 11.06 -31.36
C SER A 156 12.71 9.74 -30.59
N VAL A 157 12.15 9.78 -29.38
CA VAL A 157 11.92 8.58 -28.55
C VAL A 157 10.81 7.78 -29.19
N ARG A 158 11.07 6.50 -29.48
CA ARG A 158 10.07 5.59 -30.05
C ARG A 158 9.09 5.10 -28.99
N PHE A 159 7.81 5.25 -29.28
CA PHE A 159 6.72 4.71 -28.49
C PHE A 159 5.64 4.15 -29.41
N TYR A 160 4.79 3.30 -28.87
CA TYR A 160 3.71 2.63 -29.58
C TYR A 160 2.37 3.05 -29.01
N VAL A 161 1.40 3.23 -29.91
CA VAL A 161 0.06 3.74 -29.59
C VAL A 161 -1.02 2.88 -30.23
N SER A 162 -2.23 2.98 -29.69
CA SER A 162 -3.40 2.34 -30.26
C SER A 162 -3.81 3.02 -31.58
N PRO A 163 -4.56 2.33 -32.47
CA PRO A 163 -5.01 2.93 -33.74
C PRO A 163 -5.91 4.17 -33.56
N TYR A 164 -6.60 4.27 -32.43
CA TYR A 164 -7.52 5.38 -32.12
C TYR A 164 -6.85 6.56 -31.43
N PHE A 165 -5.54 6.48 -31.15
CA PHE A 165 -4.79 7.48 -30.41
C PHE A 165 -4.93 8.92 -30.95
N ARG A 166 -4.98 9.08 -32.29
CA ARG A 166 -5.13 10.39 -32.94
C ARG A 166 -6.44 11.10 -32.58
N ARG A 167 -7.50 10.36 -32.22
CA ARG A 167 -8.77 10.93 -31.79
C ARG A 167 -8.64 11.62 -30.42
N ASP A 168 -7.92 10.99 -29.50
CA ASP A 168 -7.77 11.46 -28.14
C ASP A 168 -6.61 12.47 -28.01
N TYR A 169 -5.60 12.35 -28.89
CA TYR A 169 -4.44 13.22 -29.00
C TYR A 169 -4.25 13.67 -30.47
N PRO A 170 -4.96 14.73 -30.91
CA PRO A 170 -4.78 15.29 -32.25
C PRO A 170 -3.35 15.77 -32.47
N ASP A 171 -2.89 15.66 -33.72
CA ASP A 171 -1.58 16.16 -34.11
C ASP A 171 -1.48 17.67 -33.78
N GLU A 172 -0.34 18.10 -33.24
CA GLU A 172 -0.06 19.46 -32.75
C GLU A 172 -0.81 19.95 -31.50
N SER A 173 -1.71 19.16 -30.91
CA SER A 173 -2.41 19.53 -29.69
C SER A 173 -1.47 19.73 -28.48
N GLU A 174 -1.85 20.62 -27.56
CA GLU A 174 -1.13 20.82 -26.29
C GLU A 174 -1.08 19.52 -25.46
N LYS A 175 -2.19 18.78 -25.42
CA LYS A 175 -2.28 17.46 -24.78
C LYS A 175 -1.24 16.47 -25.33
N LEU A 176 -1.01 16.47 -26.65
CA LEU A 176 0.02 15.63 -27.26
C LEU A 176 1.42 16.08 -26.83
N ARG A 177 1.68 17.39 -26.76
CA ARG A 177 2.98 17.92 -26.31
C ARG A 177 3.28 17.54 -24.86
N ASP A 178 2.28 17.62 -23.98
CA ASP A 178 2.42 17.21 -22.59
C ASP A 178 2.65 15.72 -22.44
N LEU A 179 1.94 14.92 -23.24
CA LEU A 179 2.15 13.47 -23.29
C LEU A 179 3.55 13.12 -23.79
N GLU A 180 3.99 13.70 -24.91
CA GLU A 180 5.33 13.49 -25.46
C GLU A 180 6.41 13.88 -24.45
N MET A 181 6.27 15.03 -23.78
CA MET A 181 7.19 15.46 -22.71
C MET A 181 7.20 14.47 -21.53
N ALA A 182 6.04 13.94 -21.13
CA ALA A 182 5.96 12.92 -20.08
C ALA A 182 6.61 11.59 -20.50
N ILE A 183 6.45 11.18 -21.77
CA ILE A 183 7.10 9.99 -22.34
C ILE A 183 8.62 10.16 -22.31
N GLU A 184 9.13 11.29 -22.83
CA GLU A 184 10.56 11.57 -22.86
C GLU A 184 11.15 11.61 -21.45
N LEU A 185 10.47 12.30 -20.52
CA LEU A 185 10.90 12.37 -19.13
C LEU A 185 11.01 10.97 -18.50
N LYS A 186 10.00 10.10 -18.71
CA LYS A 186 10.02 8.73 -18.18
C LYS A 186 11.12 7.89 -18.82
N PHE A 187 11.33 8.03 -20.12
CA PHE A 187 12.37 7.32 -20.86
C PHE A 187 13.77 7.70 -20.37
N TYR A 188 14.08 9.00 -20.32
CA TYR A 188 15.38 9.49 -19.86
C TYR A 188 15.59 9.31 -18.36
N HIS A 189 14.53 9.33 -17.54
CA HIS A 189 14.62 8.98 -16.13
C HIS A 189 15.15 7.54 -15.95
N SER A 190 14.56 6.58 -16.66
CA SER A 190 14.99 5.17 -16.60
C SER A 190 16.44 5.01 -17.10
N LYS A 191 16.83 5.72 -18.16
CA LYS A 191 18.21 5.69 -18.67
C LYS A 191 19.20 6.32 -17.69
N CYS A 192 18.88 7.48 -17.12
CA CYS A 192 19.71 8.14 -16.11
C CYS A 192 19.86 7.27 -14.85
N GLN A 193 18.78 6.59 -14.43
CA GLN A 193 18.86 5.67 -13.29
C GLN A 193 19.86 4.53 -13.56
N LYS A 194 19.83 3.95 -14.76
CA LYS A 194 20.81 2.93 -15.17
C LYS A 194 22.25 3.47 -15.20
N GLU A 195 22.45 4.70 -15.66
CA GLU A 195 23.78 5.35 -15.61
C GLU A 195 24.27 5.55 -14.18
N LYS A 196 23.38 5.97 -13.26
CA LYS A 196 23.70 6.13 -11.84
C LYS A 196 24.02 4.80 -11.17
N GLU A 197 23.25 3.75 -11.49
CA GLU A 197 23.48 2.39 -11.01
C GLU A 197 24.83 1.84 -11.52
N ASP A 198 25.15 2.04 -12.79
CA ASP A 198 26.43 1.60 -13.37
C ASP A 198 27.63 2.36 -12.75
N LEU A 199 27.49 3.67 -12.56
CA LEU A 199 28.49 4.48 -11.86
C LEU A 199 28.71 3.98 -10.43
N SER A 200 27.63 3.78 -9.68
CA SER A 200 27.68 3.27 -8.31
C SER A 200 28.34 1.89 -8.25
N ARG A 201 28.02 1.00 -9.20
CA ARG A 201 28.66 -0.31 -9.33
C ARG A 201 30.16 -0.19 -9.56
N GLN A 202 30.60 0.67 -10.48
CA GLN A 202 32.02 0.90 -10.76
C GLN A 202 32.76 1.48 -9.54
N LEU A 203 32.13 2.41 -8.83
CA LEU A 203 32.67 2.98 -7.59
C LEU A 203 32.80 1.90 -6.50
N ASN A 204 31.77 1.08 -6.29
CA ASN A 204 31.80 0.02 -5.28
C ASN A 204 32.92 -1.00 -5.58
N VAL A 205 33.11 -1.37 -6.84
CA VAL A 205 34.21 -2.24 -7.27
C VAL A 205 35.56 -1.56 -7.04
N ALA A 206 35.71 -0.29 -7.39
CA ALA A 206 36.94 0.47 -7.17
C ALA A 206 37.29 0.56 -5.67
N HIS A 207 36.29 0.81 -4.80
CA HIS A 207 36.47 0.83 -3.35
C HIS A 207 36.80 -0.55 -2.79
N TYR A 208 36.16 -1.62 -3.29
CA TYR A 208 36.44 -2.99 -2.87
C TYR A 208 37.90 -3.38 -3.12
N TYR A 209 38.44 -3.04 -4.28
CA TYR A 209 39.86 -3.28 -4.62
C TYR A 209 40.82 -2.20 -4.12
N ARG A 210 40.36 -1.24 -3.30
CA ARG A 210 41.16 -0.12 -2.78
C ARG A 210 41.91 0.65 -3.88
N ALA A 211 41.22 0.97 -4.96
CA ALA A 211 41.76 1.75 -6.07
C ALA A 211 42.26 3.14 -5.60
N SER A 212 43.22 3.71 -6.32
CA SER A 212 43.75 5.05 -6.06
C SER A 212 42.70 6.14 -6.21
N GLU A 213 42.86 7.27 -5.50
CA GLU A 213 41.94 8.40 -5.59
C GLU A 213 41.83 8.97 -7.02
N ALA A 214 42.93 8.93 -7.79
CA ALA A 214 42.92 9.34 -9.19
C ALA A 214 41.94 8.51 -10.02
N LYS A 215 41.89 7.19 -9.78
CA LYS A 215 40.97 6.30 -10.49
C LYS A 215 39.51 6.51 -10.09
N VAL A 216 39.26 6.82 -8.82
CA VAL A 216 37.91 7.16 -8.34
C VAL A 216 37.43 8.47 -8.96
N ARG A 217 38.29 9.49 -9.05
CA ARG A 217 37.95 10.76 -9.72
C ARG A 217 37.65 10.58 -11.21
N GLU A 218 38.44 9.76 -11.91
CA GLU A 218 38.19 9.42 -13.31
C GLU A 218 36.80 8.79 -13.51
N ILE A 219 36.38 7.90 -12.60
CA ILE A 219 35.05 7.28 -12.64
C ILE A 219 33.94 8.32 -12.44
N LEU A 220 34.13 9.27 -11.52
CA LEU A 220 33.16 10.33 -11.22
C LEU A 220 33.02 11.36 -12.36
N ASP A 221 34.11 11.63 -13.07
CA ASP A 221 34.17 12.63 -14.15
C ASP A 221 33.55 12.14 -15.47
N ARG A 222 33.24 10.84 -15.55
CA ARG A 222 32.67 10.25 -16.76
C ARG A 222 31.34 10.95 -17.15
N PRO A 223 31.18 11.38 -18.42
CA PRO A 223 29.98 12.08 -18.84
C PRO A 223 28.73 11.18 -18.76
N ARG A 224 27.64 11.74 -18.23
CA ARG A 224 26.31 11.10 -18.10
C ARG A 224 25.29 11.84 -18.94
N PRO A 225 25.27 11.63 -20.27
CA PRO A 225 24.45 12.41 -21.18
C PRO A 225 22.95 12.21 -20.93
N HIS A 226 22.50 11.01 -20.56
CA HIS A 226 21.07 10.77 -20.36
C HIS A 226 20.55 11.48 -19.11
N CYS A 227 21.35 11.56 -18.04
CA CYS A 227 21.02 12.38 -16.87
C CYS A 227 20.95 13.88 -17.19
N GLN A 228 21.88 14.41 -18.00
CA GLN A 228 21.85 15.82 -18.42
C GLN A 228 20.56 16.15 -19.19
N ILE A 229 20.15 15.27 -20.11
CA ILE A 229 18.90 15.43 -20.86
C ILE A 229 17.71 15.37 -19.91
N TYR A 230 17.67 14.42 -18.98
CA TYR A 230 16.61 14.31 -17.98
C TYR A 230 16.46 15.60 -17.14
N ASP A 231 17.57 16.14 -16.64
CA ASP A 231 17.56 17.36 -15.82
C ASP A 231 17.06 18.57 -16.64
N SER A 232 17.46 18.65 -17.91
CA SER A 232 16.97 19.69 -18.83
C SER A 232 15.46 19.60 -19.06
N LEU A 233 14.92 18.39 -19.29
CA LEU A 233 13.50 18.15 -19.48
C LEU A 233 12.70 18.42 -18.20
N TRP A 234 13.23 18.02 -17.04
CA TRP A 234 12.61 18.28 -15.75
C TRP A 234 12.49 19.78 -15.49
N SER A 235 13.56 20.55 -15.74
CA SER A 235 13.55 22.01 -15.57
C SER A 235 12.58 22.73 -16.51
N GLN A 236 12.35 22.21 -17.72
CA GLN A 236 11.36 22.77 -18.64
C GLN A 236 9.94 22.50 -18.17
N ARG A 237 9.68 21.30 -17.65
CA ARG A 237 8.37 20.93 -17.10
C ARG A 237 8.01 21.76 -15.88
N THR A 238 8.95 21.99 -14.96
CA THR A 238 8.68 22.79 -13.75
C THR A 238 8.43 24.27 -14.04
N ARG A 239 8.97 24.82 -15.13
CA ARG A 239 8.68 26.21 -15.55
C ARG A 239 7.30 26.39 -16.20
N ARG A 240 6.66 25.31 -16.64
CA ARG A 240 5.33 25.33 -17.27
C ARG A 240 4.18 25.06 -16.30
N SER A 241 4.48 24.49 -15.13
CA SER A 241 3.50 24.20 -14.08
C SER A 241 3.33 25.38 -13.13
#